data_AF-X0SUM4-F1
#
_entry.id   AF-X0SUM4-F1
#
_cell.length_a   1.000
_cell.length_b   1.000
_cell.length_c   1.000
_cell.angle_alpha   90.00
_cell.angle_beta   90.00
_cell.angle_gamma   90.00
#
_symmetry.space_group_name_H-M   'P 1'
#
loop_
_entity.id
_entity.type
_entity.pdbx_description
1 polymer ?
#
loop_
_entity_poly.entity_id
_entity_poly.type
_entity_poly.pdbx_seq_one_letter_code
_entity_poly.pdbx_strand_id
1 'polypeptide(L)'
;MTKKLTYEELEQRVKELEKEAIGRKEVEDAVKQSTIYLDIMGDALMVLDSQARVIKINKAFSKIWGYTPNEVYGKPVFGLFQKEELPKHKSEMENALKEGDLRM
;
A
#
# COMPACT_ATOMS: atom_id res chain seq x y z
N MET A 1 -41.32 -19.34 -1.08
CA MET A 1 -40.96 -20.52 -1.90
C MET A 1 -39.65 -20.20 -2.61
N THR A 2 -38.58 -20.94 -2.32
CA THR A 2 -37.28 -20.79 -2.98
C THR A 2 -37.42 -21.28 -4.42
N LYS A 3 -37.38 -20.37 -5.40
CA LYS A 3 -37.40 -20.74 -6.82
C LYS A 3 -36.07 -21.45 -7.09
N LYS A 4 -36.10 -22.76 -7.40
CA LYS A 4 -34.90 -23.48 -7.86
C LYS A 4 -34.60 -22.98 -9.27
N LEU A 5 -33.36 -22.54 -9.47
CA LEU A 5 -32.86 -22.14 -10.78
C LEU A 5 -32.96 -23.31 -11.76
N THR A 6 -33.21 -23.00 -13.03
CA THR A 6 -33.12 -23.98 -14.11
C THR A 6 -31.66 -24.38 -14.33
N TYR A 7 -31.44 -25.47 -15.08
CA TYR A 7 -30.08 -25.92 -15.41
C TYR A 7 -29.33 -24.86 -16.24
N GLU A 8 -29.99 -24.23 -17.21
CA GLU A 8 -29.42 -23.15 -18.04
C GLU A 8 -29.07 -21.91 -17.19
N GLU A 9 -29.93 -21.53 -16.25
CA GLU A 9 -29.65 -20.43 -15.32
C GLU A 9 -28.46 -20.76 -14.41
N LEU A 10 -28.30 -22.02 -14.02
CA LEU A 10 -27.14 -22.48 -13.23
C LEU A 10 -25.84 -22.42 -14.04
N GLU A 11 -25.86 -22.87 -15.31
CA GLU A 11 -24.69 -22.77 -16.20
C GLU A 11 -24.28 -21.31 -16.44
N GLN A 12 -25.24 -20.43 -16.69
CA GLN A 12 -24.97 -19.00 -16.80
C GLN A 12 -24.34 -18.44 -15.53
N ARG A 13 -24.86 -18.82 -14.37
CA ARG A 13 -24.34 -18.34 -13.09
C ARG A 13 -22.92 -18.84 -12.81
N VAL A 14 -22.61 -20.09 -13.15
CA VAL A 14 -21.26 -20.63 -13.03
C VAL A 14 -20.29 -19.85 -13.91
N LYS A 15 -20.66 -19.58 -15.17
CA LYS A 15 -19.83 -18.81 -16.10
C LYS A 15 -19.57 -17.37 -15.62
N GLU A 16 -20.58 -16.73 -15.02
CA GLU A 16 -20.42 -15.40 -14.40
C GLU A 16 -19.44 -15.45 -13.22
N LEU A 17 -19.59 -16.44 -12.33
CA LEU A 17 -18.73 -16.60 -11.16
C LEU A 17 -17.29 -16.95 -11.54
N GLU A 18 -17.08 -17.77 -12.57
CA GLU A 18 -15.75 -18.07 -13.10
C GLU A 18 -15.06 -16.80 -13.63
N LYS A 19 -15.80 -15.97 -14.36
CA LYS A 19 -15.30 -14.69 -14.86
C LYS A 19 -14.95 -13.73 -13.71
N GLU A 20 -15.80 -13.63 -12.69
CA GLU A 20 -15.54 -12.81 -11.50
C GLU A 20 -14.31 -13.32 -10.72
N ALA A 21 -14.19 -14.64 -10.55
CA ALA A 21 -13.06 -15.26 -9.86
C ALA A 21 -11.72 -15.01 -10.59
N ILE A 22 -11.72 -15.09 -11.92
CA ILE A 22 -10.53 -14.76 -12.74
C ILE A 22 -10.16 -13.29 -12.54
N GLY A 23 -11.12 -12.37 -12.68
CA GLY A 23 -10.86 -10.94 -12.51
C GLY A 23 -10.35 -10.59 -11.10
N ARG A 24 -10.91 -11.23 -10.06
CA ARG A 24 -10.44 -11.06 -8.68
C ARG A 24 -9.00 -11.55 -8.51
N LYS A 25 -8.67 -12.70 -9.09
CA LYS A 25 -7.32 -13.27 -9.01
C LYS A 25 -6.29 -12.37 -9.68
N GLU A 26 -6.60 -11.78 -10.83
CA GLU A 26 -5.71 -10.84 -11.53
C GLU A 26 -5.40 -9.61 -10.65
N VAL A 27 -6.40 -9.07 -9.98
CA VAL A 27 -6.21 -7.95 -9.04
C VAL A 27 -5.36 -8.36 -7.83
N GLU A 28 -5.63 -9.52 -7.23
CA GLU A 28 -4.85 -10.04 -6.10
C GLU A 28 -3.38 -10.28 -6.49
N ASP A 29 -3.13 -10.85 -7.67
CA ASP A 29 -1.78 -11.07 -8.20
C ASP A 29 -1.06 -9.74 -8.47
N ALA A 30 -1.74 -8.73 -9.01
CA ALA A 30 -1.17 -7.39 -9.23
C ALA A 30 -0.78 -6.69 -7.90
N VAL A 31 -1.62 -6.80 -6.87
CA VAL A 31 -1.31 -6.27 -5.53
C VAL A 31 -0.12 -7.01 -4.90
N LYS A 32 -0.06 -8.33 -5.06
CA LYS A 32 1.04 -9.16 -4.56
C LYS A 32 2.36 -8.80 -5.25
N GLN A 33 2.37 -8.68 -6.58
CA GLN A 33 3.54 -8.26 -7.35
C GLN A 33 4.02 -6.88 -6.90
N SER A 34 3.11 -5.91 -6.77
CA SER A 34 3.45 -4.56 -6.29
C SER A 34 4.12 -4.59 -4.91
N THR A 35 3.66 -5.45 -4.01
CA THR A 35 4.28 -5.61 -2.68
C THR A 35 5.66 -6.25 -2.76
N ILE A 36 5.85 -7.25 -3.62
CA ILE A 36 7.16 -7.86 -3.86
C ILE A 36 8.14 -6.82 -4.40
N TYR A 37 7.74 -6.01 -5.38
CA TYR A 37 8.60 -4.98 -5.97
C TYR A 37 9.09 -3.98 -4.93
N LEU A 38 8.19 -3.46 -4.09
CA LEU A 38 8.58 -2.55 -3.01
C LEU A 38 9.56 -3.20 -2.03
N ASP A 39 9.36 -4.48 -1.72
CA ASP A 39 10.17 -5.24 -0.77
C ASP A 39 11.57 -5.59 -1.25
N ILE A 40 11.77 -5.71 -2.56
CA ILE A 40 13.09 -6.00 -3.16
C ILE A 40 13.91 -4.73 -3.44
N MET A 41 13.28 -3.55 -3.43
CA MET A 41 13.99 -2.28 -3.58
C MET A 41 15.03 -2.12 -2.45
N GLY A 42 16.25 -1.75 -2.84
CA GLY A 42 17.34 -1.49 -1.88
C GLY A 42 17.13 -0.20 -1.10
N ASP A 43 16.50 0.79 -1.73
CA ASP A 43 16.19 2.06 -1.10
C ASP A 43 14.96 1.94 -0.19
N ALA A 44 15.04 2.60 0.96
CA ALA A 44 13.92 2.68 1.87
C ALA A 44 12.79 3.52 1.26
N LEU A 45 11.59 2.96 1.32
CA LEU A 45 10.40 3.59 0.80
C LEU A 45 9.32 3.60 1.86
N MET A 46 8.68 4.75 1.97
CA MET A 46 7.52 5.00 2.82
C MET A 46 6.46 5.71 1.99
N VAL A 47 5.21 5.25 2.12
CA VAL A 47 4.05 5.86 1.46
C VAL A 47 3.20 6.52 2.52
N LEU A 48 2.77 7.75 2.25
CA LEU A 48 1.96 8.56 3.13
C LEU A 48 0.57 8.81 2.52
N ASP A 49 -0.43 9.01 3.38
CA ASP A 49 -1.72 9.58 2.97
C ASP A 49 -1.65 11.11 2.83
N SER A 50 -2.77 11.71 2.42
CA SER A 50 -2.90 13.17 2.28
C SER A 50 -2.72 13.98 3.57
N GLN A 51 -2.76 13.32 4.73
CA GLN A 51 -2.52 13.92 6.05
C GLN A 51 -1.11 13.61 6.58
N ALA A 52 -0.21 13.13 5.72
CA ALA A 52 1.15 12.74 6.08
C ALA A 52 1.21 11.61 7.13
N ARG A 53 0.23 10.69 7.12
CA ARG A 53 0.24 9.48 7.94
C ARG A 53 0.77 8.31 7.14
N VAL A 54 1.56 7.47 7.77
CA VAL A 54 2.17 6.31 7.10
C VAL A 54 1.11 5.28 6.74
N ILE A 55 1.02 4.94 5.45
CA ILE A 55 0.14 3.85 4.96
C ILE A 55 0.92 2.61 4.57
N LYS A 56 2.22 2.74 4.24
CA LYS A 56 3.09 1.61 3.91
C LYS A 56 4.55 1.96 4.13
N ILE A 57 5.34 0.96 4.51
CA ILE A 57 6.80 0.99 4.43
C ILE A 57 7.28 -0.30 3.75
N ASN A 58 8.43 -0.26 3.09
CA ASN A 58 9.06 -1.47 2.55
C ASN A 58 10.06 -2.11 3.53
N LYS A 59 10.57 -3.30 3.18
CA LYS A 59 11.59 -3.99 3.96
C LYS A 59 12.87 -3.19 4.18
N ALA A 60 13.32 -2.40 3.19
CA ALA A 60 14.52 -1.58 3.34
C ALA A 60 14.34 -0.52 4.44
N PHE A 61 13.18 0.15 4.49
CA PHE A 61 12.85 1.09 5.57
C PHE A 61 12.94 0.42 6.95
N SER A 62 12.30 -0.74 7.12
CA SER A 62 12.36 -1.48 8.39
C SER A 62 13.78 -1.88 8.78
N LYS A 63 14.64 -2.22 7.82
CA LYS A 63 16.04 -2.58 8.11
C LYS A 63 16.88 -1.38 8.56
N ILE A 64 16.64 -0.20 7.98
CA ILE A 64 17.42 1.00 8.29
C ILE A 64 16.98 1.61 9.62
N TRP A 65 15.66 1.75 9.85
CA TRP A 65 15.14 2.43 11.05
C TRP A 65 14.62 1.49 12.15
N GLY A 66 14.51 0.19 11.91
CA GLY A 66 14.08 -0.79 12.91
C GLY A 66 12.58 -0.84 13.18
N TYR A 67 11.77 -0.01 12.53
CA TYR A 67 10.31 -0.03 12.68
C TYR A 67 9.65 -1.13 11.86
N THR A 68 8.67 -1.80 12.45
CA THR A 68 7.77 -2.72 11.73
C THR A 68 6.60 -1.96 11.08
N PRO A 69 5.99 -2.50 10.01
CA PRO A 69 4.85 -1.85 9.37
C PRO A 69 3.69 -1.55 10.33
N ASN A 70 3.42 -2.47 11.27
CA ASN A 70 2.34 -2.32 12.25
C ASN A 70 2.61 -1.22 13.26
N GLU A 71 3.87 -0.93 13.58
CA GLU A 71 4.22 0.12 14.52
C GLU A 71 4.07 1.51 13.94
N VAL A 72 4.19 1.67 12.63
CA VAL A 72 4.16 2.99 11.98
C VAL A 72 2.84 3.27 11.27
N TYR A 73 2.08 2.24 10.90
CA TYR A 73 0.82 2.41 10.18
C TYR A 73 -0.14 3.39 10.89
N GLY A 74 -0.64 4.37 10.14
CA GLY A 74 -1.54 5.43 10.60
C GLY A 74 -0.89 6.53 11.45
N LYS A 75 0.39 6.38 11.84
CA LYS A 75 1.10 7.40 12.62
C LYS A 75 1.51 8.58 11.74
N PRO A 76 1.51 9.81 12.27
CA PRO A 76 2.09 10.95 11.58
C PRO A 76 3.58 10.71 11.30
N VAL A 77 4.02 10.93 10.07
CA VAL A 77 5.43 10.72 9.66
C VAL A 77 6.41 11.50 10.53
N PHE A 78 6.03 12.72 10.91
CA PHE A 78 6.84 13.59 11.77
C PHE A 78 7.01 13.05 13.19
N GLY A 79 6.19 12.10 13.63
CA GLY A 79 6.36 11.43 14.92
C GLY A 79 7.51 10.42 14.93
N LEU A 80 8.12 10.13 13.78
CA LEU A 80 9.20 9.14 13.63
C LEU A 80 10.60 9.76 13.72
N PHE A 81 10.74 11.08 13.59
CA PHE A 81 12.03 11.78 13.64
C PHE A 81 12.34 12.30 15.04
N GLN A 82 13.63 12.49 15.33
CA GLN A 82 14.05 13.22 16.53
C GLN A 82 13.60 14.68 16.44
N LYS A 83 13.32 15.32 17.58
CA LYS A 83 12.71 16.67 17.61
C LYS A 83 13.59 17.72 16.93
N GLU A 84 14.89 17.54 17.03
CA GLU A 84 15.94 18.40 16.50
C GLU A 84 15.97 18.34 14.96
N GLU A 85 15.51 17.24 14.37
CA GLU A 85 15.52 17.00 12.92
C GLU A 85 14.22 17.45 12.25
N LEU A 86 13.15 17.70 13.01
CA LEU A 86 11.82 18.04 12.49
C LEU A 86 11.78 19.29 11.59
N PRO A 87 12.42 20.42 11.92
CA PRO A 87 12.33 21.63 11.09
C PRO A 87 12.92 21.41 9.69
N LYS A 88 14.04 20.68 9.61
CA LYS A 88 14.72 20.33 8.36
C LYS A 88 13.84 19.42 7.52
N HIS A 89 13.40 18.29 8.08
CA HIS A 89 12.60 17.29 7.37
C HIS A 89 11.25 17.86 6.93
N LYS A 90 10.62 18.74 7.72
CA LYS A 90 9.38 19.43 7.34
C LYS A 90 9.58 20.32 6.11
N SER A 91 10.66 21.11 6.08
CA SER A 91 10.97 21.96 4.94
C SER A 91 11.27 21.14 3.67
N GLU A 92 12.02 20.03 3.80
CA GLU A 92 12.31 19.13 2.68
C GLU A 92 11.04 18.48 2.13
N MET A 93 10.13 18.05 3.01
CA MET A 93 8.84 17.49 2.61
C MET A 93 7.92 18.52 1.95
N GLU A 94 7.88 19.77 2.44
CA GLU A 94 7.10 20.85 1.83
C GLU A 94 7.61 21.21 0.42
N ASN A 95 8.92 21.11 0.18
CA ASN A 95 9.50 21.30 -1.15
C ASN A 95 9.21 20.10 -2.05
N ALA A 96 9.36 18.87 -1.53
CA ALA A 96 9.05 17.66 -2.25
C ALA A 96 7.58 17.54 -2.68
N LEU A 97 6.65 18.04 -1.87
CA LEU A 97 5.23 18.08 -2.23
C LEU A 97 4.94 19.04 -3.40
N LYS A 98 5.79 20.04 -3.63
CA LYS A 98 5.71 20.95 -4.77
C LYS A 98 6.38 20.38 -6.02
N GLU A 99 7.50 19.67 -5.85
CA GLU A 99 8.33 19.13 -6.94
C GLU A 99 7.98 17.69 -7.34
N GLY A 100 7.26 16.97 -6.48
CA GLY A 100 6.86 15.57 -6.67
C GLY A 100 7.91 14.53 -6.29
N ASP A 101 9.05 14.92 -5.71
CA ASP A 101 10.14 14.01 -5.31
C ASP A 101 10.71 14.39 -3.94
N LEU A 102 10.82 13.44 -3.01
CA LEU A 102 11.46 13.61 -1.70
C LEU A 102 12.68 12.70 -1.62
N ARG A 103 13.87 13.32 -1.52
CA ARG A 103 15.13 12.60 -1.29
C ARG A 103 15.67 12.98 0.08
N MET A 104 15.82 12.00 0.96
CA MET A 104 16.41 12.15 2.30
C MET A 104 17.62 11.24 2.46
#